data_AF-A0A4P6FN06-F1
#
_entry.id   AF-A0A4P6FN06-F1
#
_cell.length_a   1.000
_cell.length_b   1.000
_cell.length_c   1.000
_cell.angle_alpha   90.00
_cell.angle_beta   90.00
_cell.angle_gamma   90.00
#
_symmetry.space_group_name_H-M   'P 1'
#
loop_
_entity.id
_entity.type
_entity.pdbx_description
1 polymer ?
#
loop_
_entity_poly.entity_id
_entity_poly.type
_entity_poly.pdbx_seq_one_letter_code
_entity_poly.pdbx_strand_id
1 'polypeptide(L)' 'MPVVSRKIAADELRRRASHYRLLASDCAYPEGIDLLLLMAEVHEDEALAAESEHIIAGSPIATC' A
#
# COMPACT_ATOMS: atom_id res chain seq x y z
N MET A 1 -3.01 12.25 -23.24
CA MET A 1 -1.84 11.95 -22.39
C MET A 1 -1.90 10.47 -22.03
N PRO A 2 -0.84 9.66 -22.18
CA PRO A 2 -0.91 8.26 -21.78
C PRO A 2 -0.93 8.20 -20.25
N VAL A 3 -1.96 7.57 -19.68
CA VAL A 3 -2.04 7.27 -18.26
C VAL A 3 -1.02 6.16 -18.00
N VAL A 4 0.19 6.55 -17.57
CA VAL A 4 1.21 5.58 -17.19
C VAL A 4 0.82 5.03 -15.82
N SER A 5 0.02 3.96 -15.80
CA SER A 5 -0.19 3.19 -14.58
C SER A 5 1.10 2.43 -14.28
N ARG A 6 2.07 3.11 -13.65
CA ARG A 6 3.21 2.45 -13.05
C ARG A 6 2.67 1.74 -11.81
N LYS A 7 2.39 0.44 -11.91
CA LYS A 7 2.07 -0.38 -10.73
C LYS A 7 3.18 -0.19 -9.71
N ILE A 8 2.82 0.36 -8.55
CA ILE A 8 3.74 0.54 -7.42
C ILE A 8 3.95 -0.86 -6.82
N ALA A 9 5.21 -1.23 -6.55
CA ALA A 9 5.51 -2.51 -5.91
C ALA A 9 4.96 -2.54 -4.48
N ALA A 10 4.46 -3.70 -4.03
CA ALA A 10 3.92 -3.87 -2.66
C ALA A 10 4.92 -3.44 -1.57
N ASP A 11 6.22 -3.68 -1.77
CA ASP A 11 7.26 -3.27 -0.83
C ASP A 11 7.41 -1.75 -0.71
N GLU A 12 7.15 -1.01 -1.80
CA GLU A 12 7.15 0.45 -1.74
C GLU A 12 5.94 0.98 -0.97
N LEU A 13 4.78 0.35 -1.11
CA LEU A 13 3.57 0.69 -0.35
C LEU A 13 3.79 0.43 1.16
N ARG A 14 4.41 -0.69 1.52
CA ARG A 14 4.82 -0.98 2.91
C ARG A 14 5.79 0.03 3.49
N ARG A 15 6.76 0.49 2.70
CA ARG A 15 7.68 1.55 3.12
C ARG A 15 6.94 2.84 3.42
N ARG A 16 5.95 3.21 2.59
CA ARG A 16 5.11 4.39 2.82
C ARG A 16 4.24 4.25 4.06
N ALA A 17 3.59 3.11 4.26
CA ALA A 17 2.83 2.84 5.47
C ALA A 17 3.70 3.00 6.74
N SER A 18 4.89 2.40 6.72
CA SER A 18 5.86 2.52 7.83
C SER A 18 6.29 3.96 8.07
N HIS A 19 6.50 4.73 7.00
CA HIS A 19 6.86 6.14 7.09
C HIS A 19 5.75 6.98 7.73
N TYR A 20 4.49 6.77 7.33
CA TYR A 20 3.35 7.49 7.92
C TYR A 20 3.17 7.18 9.41
N ARG A 21 3.43 5.94 9.86
CA ARG A 21 3.42 5.63 11.30
C ARG A 21 4.50 6.35 12.07
N LEU A 22 5.70 6.49 11.51
CA LEU A 22 6.77 7.27 12.12
C LEU A 22 6.39 8.76 12.21
N LEU A 23 5.79 9.31 11.15
CA LEU A 23 5.29 10.68 11.20
C LEU A 23 4.18 10.84 12.26
N ALA A 24 3.32 9.84 12.41
CA ALA A 24 2.26 9.85 13.44
C ALA A 24 2.85 9.84 14.85
N SER A 25 3.93 9.07 15.11
CA SER A 25 4.58 9.05 16.43
C SER A 25 5.24 10.37 16.79
N ASP A 26 5.70 11.11 15.79
CA ASP A 26 6.38 12.40 15.97
C ASP A 26 5.41 13.60 15.86
N CYS A 27 4.12 13.36 15.59
CA CYS A 27 3.15 14.41 15.33
C CYS A 27 2.68 15.07 16.64
N ALA A 28 2.77 16.41 16.69
CA ALA A 28 2.34 17.19 17.84
C ALA A 28 0.83 17.48 17.88
N TYR A 29 0.10 17.19 16.80
CA TYR A 29 -1.32 17.53 16.65
C TYR A 29 -2.19 16.27 16.56
N PRO A 30 -3.15 16.06 17.48
CA PRO A 30 -3.98 14.85 17.51
C PRO A 30 -4.72 14.57 16.20
N GLU A 31 -5.29 15.60 15.56
CA GLU A 31 -6.02 15.45 14.29
C GLU A 31 -5.08 15.05 13.14
N GLY A 32 -3.79 15.44 13.24
CA GLY A 32 -2.76 15.01 12.30
C GLY A 32 -2.37 13.56 12.49
N ILE A 33 -2.38 13.06 13.73
CA ILE A 33 -2.08 11.65 14.06
C ILE A 33 -3.10 10.73 13.38
N ASP A 34 -4.40 11.01 13.55
CA ASP A 34 -5.46 10.16 12.99
C ASP A 34 -5.37 10.07 11.46
N LEU A 35 -5.11 11.20 10.80
CA LEU A 35 -4.92 11.23 9.35
C LEU A 35 -3.70 10.41 8.93
N LEU A 36 -2.57 10.55 9.61
CA LEU A 36 -1.34 9.83 9.29
C LEU A 36 -1.50 8.32 9.50
N LEU A 37 -2.21 7.90 10.55
CA LEU A 37 -2.53 6.49 10.77
C LEU A 37 -3.45 5.93 9.69
N LEU A 38 -4.49 6.68 9.30
CA LEU A 38 -5.36 6.29 8.18
C LEU A 38 -4.56 6.13 6.87
N MET A 39 -3.65 7.06 6.58
CA MET A 39 -2.78 6.95 5.40
C MET A 39 -1.88 5.71 5.46
N ALA A 40 -1.41 5.34 6.65
CA ALA A 40 -0.63 4.12 6.83
C ALA A 40 -1.44 2.85 6.54
N GLU A 41 -2.66 2.77 7.08
CA GLU A 41 -3.57 1.63 6.87
C GLU A 41 -3.93 1.46 5.39
N VAL A 42 -4.30 2.54 4.70
CA VAL A 42 -4.60 2.50 3.26
C VAL A 42 -3.44 1.92 2.46
N HIS A 43 -2.20 2.30 2.76
CA HIS A 43 -1.03 1.79 2.04
C HIS A 43 -0.74 0.32 2.37
N GLU A 44 -1.07 -0.17 3.56
CA GLU A 44 -0.99 -1.61 3.85
C GLU A 44 -2.03 -2.40 3.10
N ASP A 45 -3.27 -1.91 3.04
CA ASP A 45 -4.36 -2.53 2.27
C ASP A 45 -4.00 -2.58 0.77
N GLU A 46 -3.45 -1.48 0.23
CA GLU A 46 -2.95 -1.44 -1.15
C GLU A 46 -1.80 -2.42 -1.37
N ALA A 47 -0.89 -2.59 -0.41
CA ALA A 47 0.20 -3.55 -0.50
C ALA A 47 -0.32 -5.00 -0.53
N LEU A 48 -1.30 -5.33 0.34
CA LEU A 48 -1.95 -6.64 0.37
C LEU A 48 -2.69 -6.94 -0.94
N ALA A 49 -3.38 -5.94 -1.49
CA ALA A 49 -4.06 -6.07 -2.79
C ALA A 49 -3.04 -6.32 -3.91
N ALA A 50 -1.93 -5.57 -3.93
CA ALA A 50 -0.89 -5.70 -4.95
C ALA A 50 -0.20 -7.08 -4.94
N GLU A 51 0.00 -7.68 -3.77
CA GLU A 51 0.52 -9.06 -3.67
C GLU A 51 -0.47 -10.10 -4.17
N SER A 52 -1.75 -9.91 -3.85
CA SER A 52 -2.82 -10.80 -4.28
C SER A 52 -2.95 -10.82 -5.81
N GLU A 53 -2.73 -9.69 -6.49
CA GLU A 53 -2.68 -9.63 -7.96
C GLU A 53 -1.50 -10.42 -8.55
N HIS A 54 -0.35 -10.48 -7.87
CA HIS A 54 0.82 -11.22 -8.35
C HIS A 54 0.62 -12.74 -8.26
N ILE A 55 -0.17 -13.21 -7.29
CA ILE A 55 -0.46 -14.64 -7.12
C ILE A 55 -1.42 -15.15 -8.21
N ILE A 56 -2.39 -14.34 -8.62
CA ILE A 56 -3.40 -14.74 -9.63
C ILE A 56 -2.81 -14.77 -11.05
N ALA A 57 -1.81 -13.94 -11.34
CA ALA A 57 -1.13 -13.92 -12.65
C ALA A 57 -0.14 -15.09 -12.86
N GLY A 58 0.09 -15.93 -11.84
CA GLY A 58 1.05 -17.05 -11.87
C GLY A 58 0.45 -18.45 -11.95
N SER A 59 -0.88 -18.61 -11.99
CA SER A 59 -1.51 -19.93 -12.12
C SER A 59 -1.79 -20.26 -13.59
N PRO A 60 -1.17 -21.31 -14.18
CA PRO A 60 -1.75 -21.93 -15.36
C PRO A 60 -3.05 -22.59 -14.89
N ILE A 61 -4.18 -21.99 -15.22
CA ILE A 61 -5.47 -22.68 -15.10
C ILE A 61 -5.40 -23.83 -16.09
N ALA A 62 -5.01 -25.01 -15.60
CA ALA A 62 -5.20 -26.27 -16.28
C ALA A 62 -6.70 -26.56 -16.23
N THR A 63 -7.42 -26.12 -17.26
CA THR A 63 -8.76 -26.62 -17.56
C THR A 63 -8.62 -27.78 -18.55
N CYS A 64 -9.03 -28.94 -18.07
CA CYS A 64 -9.23 -30.18 -18.82
C CYS A 64 -10.26 -30.02 -19.93
#